data_AF-A0A0G0NQG9-F1
#
_entry.id   AF-A0A0G0NQG9-F1
#
_cell.length_a   1.000
_cell.length_b   1.000
_cell.length_c   1.000
_cell.angle_alpha   90.00
_cell.angle_beta   90.00
_cell.angle_gamma   90.00
#
_symmetry.space_group_name_H-M   'P 1'
#
loop_
_entity.id
_entity.type
_entity.pdbx_description
1 polymer ?
#
loop_
_entity_poly.entity_id
_entity_poly.type
_entity_poly.pdbx_seq_one_letter_code
_entity_poly.pdbx_strand_id
1 'polypeptide(L)'
;MKKIIIGIIFVVIVSVIAIYALGVYKFDFMDNKVSSGNGAVLDPKNGTYQIEENAVTLKDGISEQVPTSESESRTTTEYFGNDITGDFNNDDKDDVAFILTQETGGSGLFVYVVVLLGDGKSGTGTNAIYLGDRIAPQTTEFRDGGIIVNYADRKSDEPFSAVPSVGVSKYFKVVGSELLEIVNL
;
A
#
# COMPACT_ATOMS: atom_id res chain seq x y z
N MET A 1 -34.02 -57.85 -8.06
CA MET A 1 -34.27 -56.40 -7.97
C MET A 1 -33.65 -55.77 -6.72
N LYS A 2 -34.02 -56.15 -5.48
CA LYS A 2 -33.44 -55.57 -4.24
C LYS A 2 -31.90 -55.64 -4.14
N LYS A 3 -31.27 -56.74 -4.55
CA LYS A 3 -29.80 -56.88 -4.55
C LYS A 3 -29.07 -55.94 -5.52
N ILE A 4 -29.72 -55.57 -6.63
CA ILE A 4 -29.17 -54.63 -7.63
C ILE A 4 -29.26 -53.19 -7.10
N ILE A 5 -30.38 -52.84 -6.45
CA ILE A 5 -30.59 -51.53 -5.84
C ILE A 5 -29.57 -51.27 -4.72
N ILE A 6 -29.28 -52.27 -3.88
CA ILE A 6 -28.27 -52.17 -2.81
C ILE A 6 -26.88 -51.94 -3.39
N GLY A 7 -26.54 -52.62 -4.50
CA GLY A 7 -25.26 -52.42 -5.19
C GLY A 7 -25.08 -50.99 -5.72
N ILE A 8 -26.13 -50.40 -6.31
CA ILE A 8 -26.08 -49.02 -6.83
C ILE A 8 -25.94 -48.00 -5.71
N ILE A 9 -26.68 -48.15 -4.61
CA ILE A 9 -26.59 -47.25 -3.45
C ILE A 9 -25.18 -47.29 -2.84
N PHE A 10 -24.57 -48.49 -2.75
CA PHE A 10 -23.21 -48.63 -2.25
C PHE A 10 -22.19 -47.90 -3.12
N VAL A 11 -22.31 -48.01 -4.46
CA VAL A 11 -21.42 -47.30 -5.39
C VAL A 11 -21.58 -45.78 -5.28
N VAL A 12 -22.81 -45.28 -5.15
CA VAL A 12 -23.07 -43.84 -4.97
C VAL A 12 -22.46 -43.34 -3.67
N ILE A 13 -22.65 -44.05 -2.56
CA ILE A 13 -22.08 -43.66 -1.25
C ILE A 13 -20.54 -43.64 -1.31
N VAL A 14 -19.91 -44.65 -1.92
CA VAL A 14 -18.45 -44.69 -2.07
C VAL A 14 -17.97 -43.55 -2.97
N SER A 15 -18.69 -43.20 -4.03
CA SER A 15 -18.33 -42.07 -4.90
C SER A 15 -18.45 -40.72 -4.19
N VAL A 16 -19.47 -40.52 -3.36
CA VAL A 16 -19.65 -39.28 -2.57
C VAL A 16 -18.54 -39.16 -1.51
N ILE A 17 -18.19 -40.26 -0.84
CA ILE A 17 -17.09 -40.27 0.13
C ILE A 17 -15.75 -40.02 -0.57
N ALA A 18 -15.53 -40.56 -1.77
CA ALA A 18 -14.31 -40.31 -2.54
C ALA A 18 -14.20 -38.85 -3.01
N ILE A 19 -15.32 -38.23 -3.41
CA ILE A 19 -15.38 -36.79 -3.75
C ILE A 19 -15.11 -35.93 -2.52
N TYR A 20 -15.68 -36.27 -1.36
CA TYR A 20 -15.44 -35.54 -0.12
C TYR A 20 -13.99 -35.70 0.34
N ALA A 21 -13.42 -36.89 0.25
CA ALA A 21 -12.01 -37.13 0.55
C ALA A 21 -11.10 -36.36 -0.42
N LEU A 22 -11.35 -36.40 -1.74
CA LEU A 22 -10.58 -35.62 -2.71
C LEU A 22 -10.73 -34.11 -2.53
N GLY A 23 -11.93 -33.65 -2.16
CA GLY A 23 -12.20 -32.25 -1.83
C GLY A 23 -11.44 -31.81 -0.58
N VAL A 24 -11.39 -32.64 0.45
CA VAL A 24 -10.60 -32.38 1.67
C VAL A 24 -9.09 -32.45 1.40
N TYR A 25 -8.62 -33.32 0.50
CA TYR A 25 -7.19 -33.46 0.17
C TYR A 25 -6.66 -32.51 -0.91
N LYS A 26 -7.53 -31.80 -1.65
CA LYS A 26 -7.12 -30.81 -2.68
C LYS A 26 -7.57 -29.38 -2.38
N PHE A 27 -8.00 -29.11 -1.15
CA PHE A 27 -8.28 -27.77 -0.66
C PHE A 27 -7.31 -27.35 0.45
N ASP A 28 -6.06 -27.80 0.37
CA ASP A 28 -4.94 -26.93 0.74
C ASP A 28 -4.87 -25.86 -0.35
N PHE A 29 -5.74 -24.86 -0.21
CA PHE A 29 -5.66 -23.63 -0.97
C PHE A 29 -4.22 -23.15 -0.88
N MET A 30 -3.61 -22.90 -2.03
CA MET A 30 -2.29 -22.31 -2.17
C MET A 30 -2.13 -21.13 -1.20
N ASP A 31 -1.53 -21.39 -0.04
CA ASP A 31 -0.63 -20.41 0.54
C ASP A 31 0.56 -20.40 -0.41
N ASN A 32 0.45 -19.56 -1.45
CA ASN A 32 1.60 -19.11 -2.20
C ASN A 32 2.46 -18.28 -1.24
N LYS A 33 3.07 -18.94 -0.24
CA LYS A 33 4.46 -18.63 0.04
C LYS A 33 5.21 -19.00 -1.23
N VAL A 34 5.23 -18.05 -2.15
CA VAL A 34 6.38 -17.83 -3.00
C VAL A 34 7.53 -17.79 -2.01
N SER A 35 8.21 -18.93 -1.88
CA SER A 35 9.52 -19.01 -1.31
C SER A 35 10.35 -18.12 -2.22
N SER A 36 10.49 -16.86 -1.82
CA SER A 36 11.26 -15.84 -2.51
C SER A 36 12.65 -16.42 -2.73
N GLY A 37 12.88 -16.91 -3.94
CA GLY A 37 14.19 -17.30 -4.37
C GLY A 37 14.99 -16.03 -4.55
N ASN A 38 15.85 -15.70 -3.59
CA ASN A 38 17.00 -14.78 -3.72
C ASN A 38 16.84 -13.61 -4.72
N GLY A 39 15.71 -12.92 -4.68
CA GLY A 39 15.50 -11.60 -5.27
C GLY A 39 15.16 -10.68 -4.11
N ALA A 40 15.99 -9.66 -3.86
CA ALA A 40 15.61 -8.62 -2.91
C ALA A 40 14.34 -7.96 -3.47
N VAL A 41 13.24 -8.09 -2.75
CA VAL A 41 11.98 -7.42 -3.06
C VAL A 41 12.21 -5.93 -2.78
N LEU A 42 11.76 -5.06 -3.69
CA LEU A 42 11.80 -3.62 -3.46
C LEU A 42 11.05 -3.30 -2.16
N ASP A 43 11.74 -2.71 -1.18
CA ASP A 43 11.19 -2.51 0.16
C ASP A 43 11.00 -1.01 0.46
N PRO A 44 9.76 -0.48 0.33
CA PRO A 44 9.48 0.92 0.63
C PRO A 44 9.67 1.28 2.11
N LYS A 45 9.76 0.30 3.01
CA LYS A 45 9.96 0.54 4.45
C LYS A 45 11.39 0.88 4.81
N ASN A 46 12.33 0.74 3.88
CA ASN A 46 13.76 0.96 4.09
C ASN A 46 14.36 1.94 3.06
N GLY A 47 13.57 2.94 2.63
CA GLY A 47 13.95 3.97 1.66
C GLY A 47 14.20 5.35 2.27
N THR A 48 14.77 6.26 1.46
CA THR A 48 14.87 7.69 1.78
C THR A 48 13.97 8.49 0.86
N TYR A 49 13.15 9.38 1.44
CA TYR A 49 12.14 10.17 0.75
C TYR A 49 12.33 11.66 1.06
N GLN A 50 12.06 12.53 0.10
CA GLN A 50 12.19 13.97 0.29
C GLN A 50 10.84 14.54 0.74
N ILE A 51 10.70 14.84 2.03
CA ILE A 51 9.50 15.48 2.60
C ILE A 51 9.83 16.95 2.81
N GLU A 52 9.19 17.82 2.01
CA GLU A 52 9.52 19.24 1.96
C GLU A 52 11.03 19.44 1.67
N GLU A 53 11.76 20.12 2.55
CA GLU A 53 13.21 20.35 2.42
C GLU A 53 14.05 19.27 3.12
N ASN A 54 13.43 18.28 3.76
CA ASN A 54 14.12 17.26 4.55
C ASN A 54 14.17 15.89 3.87
N ALA A 55 15.36 15.29 3.82
CA ALA A 55 15.52 13.88 3.49
C ALA A 55 15.17 13.02 4.71
N VAL A 56 14.18 12.14 4.55
CA VAL A 56 13.67 11.26 5.62
C VAL A 56 13.97 9.81 5.25
N THR A 57 14.89 9.19 5.99
CA THR A 57 15.20 7.77 5.86
C THR A 57 14.34 6.94 6.81
N LEU A 58 13.52 6.05 6.26
CA LEU A 58 12.80 5.05 7.03
C LEU A 58 13.72 3.86 7.34
N LYS A 59 13.53 3.27 8.52
CA LYS A 59 14.08 1.98 8.90
C LYS A 59 12.93 1.13 9.40
N ASP A 60 12.68 0.01 8.74
CA ASP A 60 11.53 -0.86 9.00
C ASP A 60 10.19 -0.10 9.08
N GLY A 61 10.06 0.95 8.24
CA GLY A 61 8.85 1.73 8.06
C GLY A 61 8.74 2.95 8.97
N ILE A 62 9.74 3.24 9.81
CA ILE A 62 9.68 4.34 10.78
C ILE A 62 10.93 5.22 10.68
N SER A 63 10.76 6.53 10.79
CA SER A 63 11.83 7.50 11.00
C SER A 63 11.47 8.40 12.18
N GLU A 64 12.34 8.47 13.17
CA GLU A 64 12.20 9.40 14.29
C GLU A 64 13.35 10.42 14.26
N GLN A 65 12.99 11.69 14.12
CA GLN A 65 13.93 12.80 14.26
C GLN A 65 13.76 13.40 15.65
N VAL A 66 14.81 13.25 16.46
CA VAL A 66 14.87 13.79 17.82
C VAL A 66 15.16 15.29 17.73
N PRO A 67 14.48 16.12 18.54
CA PRO A 67 14.76 17.56 18.64
C PRO A 67 16.24 17.85 18.88
N THR A 68 16.79 18.83 18.17
CA THR A 68 18.16 19.31 18.39
C THR A 68 18.23 20.44 19.42
N SER A 69 17.07 21.02 19.76
CA SER A 69 16.90 22.04 20.79
C SER A 69 15.67 21.73 21.67
N GLU A 70 15.62 22.29 22.88
CA GLU A 70 14.48 22.10 23.80
C GLU A 70 13.15 22.69 23.29
N SER A 71 13.20 23.54 22.26
CA SER A 71 12.01 24.16 21.65
C SER A 71 11.52 23.42 20.40
N GLU A 72 12.27 22.45 19.91
CA GLU A 72 11.87 21.58 18.81
C GLU A 72 11.07 20.39 19.35
N SER A 73 10.09 19.94 18.57
CA SER A 73 9.34 18.75 18.90
C SER A 73 9.79 17.56 18.07
N ARG A 74 9.62 16.36 18.64
CA ARG A 74 9.95 15.12 17.94
C ARG A 74 9.10 15.01 16.68
N THR A 75 9.76 14.69 15.57
CA THR A 75 9.08 14.38 14.31
C THR A 75 9.14 12.88 14.06
N THR A 76 7.99 12.24 13.89
CA THR A 76 7.88 10.82 13.56
C THR A 76 7.23 10.70 12.18
N THR A 77 7.90 10.02 11.26
CA THR A 77 7.37 9.66 9.94
C THR A 77 7.20 8.15 9.86
N GLU A 78 6.04 7.68 9.46
CA GLU A 78 5.71 6.25 9.35
C GLU A 78 5.20 5.88 7.97
N TYR A 79 5.55 4.67 7.54
CA TYR A 79 4.93 3.95 6.45
C TYR A 79 3.49 3.59 6.84
N PHE A 80 2.52 4.22 6.18
CA PHE A 80 1.10 3.91 6.40
C PHE A 80 0.64 2.69 5.57
N GLY A 81 1.14 2.58 4.34
CA GLY A 81 0.72 1.57 3.36
C GLY A 81 -0.18 2.17 2.28
N ASN A 82 -1.25 1.45 1.94
CA ASN A 82 -2.09 1.75 0.77
C ASN A 82 -1.26 1.71 -0.54
N ASP A 83 -0.40 0.70 -0.63
CA ASP A 83 0.58 0.56 -1.69
C ASP A 83 -0.02 0.02 -3.00
N ILE A 84 0.56 0.49 -4.09
CA ILE A 84 0.37 -0.08 -5.43
C ILE A 84 1.74 -0.22 -6.09
N THR A 85 1.95 -1.34 -6.77
CA THR A 85 3.15 -1.62 -7.58
C THR A 85 2.84 -1.42 -9.05
N GLY A 86 3.79 -0.85 -9.80
CA GLY A 86 3.71 -0.70 -11.24
C GLY A 86 4.95 0.01 -11.78
N ASP A 87 5.06 0.14 -13.09
CA ASP A 87 6.12 0.93 -13.73
C ASP A 87 5.60 2.36 -13.93
N PHE A 88 5.99 3.28 -13.06
CA PHE A 88 5.45 4.64 -13.03
C PHE A 88 6.29 5.62 -13.87
N ASN A 89 7.56 5.29 -14.13
CA ASN A 89 8.48 6.10 -14.93
C ASN A 89 8.74 5.54 -16.35
N ASN A 90 8.17 4.38 -16.69
CA ASN A 90 8.31 3.65 -17.96
C ASN A 90 9.75 3.17 -18.22
N ASP A 91 10.41 2.61 -17.20
CA ASP A 91 11.78 2.09 -17.29
C ASP A 91 11.89 0.55 -17.21
N ASP A 92 10.74 -0.12 -17.36
CA ASP A 92 10.53 -1.58 -17.28
C ASP A 92 10.90 -2.19 -15.92
N LYS A 93 10.88 -1.41 -14.83
CA LYS A 93 11.08 -1.89 -13.45
C LYS A 93 9.86 -1.61 -12.58
N ASP A 94 9.70 -2.45 -11.57
CA ASP A 94 8.64 -2.29 -10.59
C ASP A 94 9.00 -1.12 -9.65
N ASP A 95 8.11 -0.13 -9.59
CA ASP A 95 8.08 0.94 -8.61
C ASP A 95 6.96 0.69 -7.57
N VAL A 96 7.00 1.40 -6.45
CA VAL A 96 5.96 1.32 -5.41
C VAL A 96 5.49 2.72 -5.00
N ALA A 97 4.21 3.00 -5.19
CA ALA A 97 3.56 4.21 -4.71
C ALA A 97 2.81 3.90 -3.43
N PHE A 98 2.97 4.72 -2.40
CA PHE A 98 2.39 4.46 -1.08
C PHE A 98 2.22 5.75 -0.26
N ILE A 99 1.63 5.61 0.92
CA ILE A 99 1.34 6.74 1.81
C ILE A 99 2.29 6.76 3.00
N LEU A 100 2.74 7.97 3.34
CA LEU A 100 3.43 8.30 4.58
C LEU A 100 2.54 9.12 5.49
N THR A 101 2.69 8.91 6.80
CA THR A 101 2.13 9.79 7.82
C THR A 101 3.25 10.46 8.60
N GLN A 102 3.05 11.71 9.02
CA GLN A 102 4.01 12.45 9.82
C GLN A 102 3.34 13.21 10.96
N GLU A 103 3.93 13.10 12.16
CA GLU A 103 3.60 13.89 13.34
C GLU A 103 4.80 14.79 13.68
N THR A 104 4.61 16.10 13.85
CA THR A 104 5.70 17.10 14.05
C THR A 104 5.61 17.83 15.40
N GLY A 105 5.04 17.21 16.44
CA GLY A 105 4.98 17.80 17.78
C GLY A 105 3.72 18.53 18.19
N GLY A 106 2.62 18.32 17.45
CA GLY A 106 1.29 18.82 17.80
C GLY A 106 0.28 17.68 17.91
N SER A 107 -0.97 17.97 17.57
CA SER A 107 -2.05 16.97 17.42
C SER A 107 -2.40 16.67 15.96
N GLY A 108 -1.63 17.23 15.02
CA GLY A 108 -1.80 17.01 13.59
C GLY A 108 -1.18 15.69 13.15
N LEU A 109 -1.79 15.08 12.14
CA LEU A 109 -1.27 13.90 11.44
C LEU A 109 -1.27 14.22 9.96
N PHE A 110 -0.11 14.60 9.44
CA PHE A 110 0.07 15.01 8.05
C PHE A 110 0.24 13.77 7.18
N VAL A 111 -0.47 13.71 6.06
CA VAL A 111 -0.51 12.55 5.18
C VAL A 111 0.07 12.94 3.83
N TYR A 112 0.95 12.10 3.29
CA TYR A 112 1.67 12.35 2.04
C TYR A 112 1.61 11.13 1.12
N VAL A 113 1.66 11.35 -0.19
CA VAL A 113 1.95 10.31 -1.18
C VAL A 113 3.41 10.41 -1.62
N VAL A 114 4.04 9.25 -1.82
CA VAL A 114 5.42 9.10 -2.30
C VAL A 114 5.52 7.92 -3.26
N VAL A 115 6.60 7.88 -4.03
CA VAL A 115 6.98 6.73 -4.84
C VAL A 115 8.40 6.30 -4.47
N LEU A 116 8.62 4.99 -4.37
CA LEU A 116 9.95 4.38 -4.44
C LEU A 116 10.15 3.86 -5.87
N LEU A 117 11.05 4.50 -6.61
CA LEU A 117 11.38 4.11 -7.98
C LEU A 117 12.39 2.97 -7.95
N GLY A 118 12.05 1.83 -8.54
CA GLY A 118 12.88 0.65 -8.54
C GLY A 118 14.07 0.76 -9.48
N ASP A 119 15.20 0.19 -9.09
CA ASP A 119 16.35 -0.06 -9.97
C ASP A 119 16.66 -1.57 -10.08
N GLY A 120 15.69 -2.40 -9.69
CA GLY A 120 15.73 -3.85 -9.70
C GLY A 120 15.64 -4.43 -8.30
N LYS A 121 16.66 -4.21 -7.46
CA LYS A 121 16.73 -4.75 -6.09
C LYS A 121 16.73 -3.67 -5.00
N SER A 122 16.92 -2.42 -5.39
CA SER A 122 16.87 -1.23 -4.57
C SER A 122 15.99 -0.21 -5.26
N GLY A 123 15.86 0.97 -4.66
CA GLY A 123 15.15 2.06 -5.29
C GLY A 123 15.53 3.42 -4.74
N THR A 124 15.09 4.45 -5.46
CA THR A 124 15.26 5.85 -5.09
C THR A 124 13.88 6.44 -4.77
N GLY A 125 13.71 6.96 -3.56
CA GLY A 125 12.47 7.63 -3.18
C GLY A 125 12.33 9.00 -3.86
N THR A 126 11.11 9.36 -4.23
CA THR A 126 10.77 10.66 -4.79
C THR A 126 10.59 11.73 -3.71
N ASN A 127 10.27 12.94 -4.14
CA ASN A 127 9.58 13.91 -3.29
C ASN A 127 8.20 13.38 -2.84
N ALA A 128 7.83 13.76 -1.64
CA ALA A 128 6.52 13.54 -1.05
C ALA A 128 5.58 14.70 -1.38
N ILE A 129 4.34 14.40 -1.74
CA ILE A 129 3.30 15.41 -1.95
C ILE A 129 2.27 15.33 -0.84
N TYR A 130 2.00 16.48 -0.21
CA TYR A 130 1.02 16.62 0.85
C TYR A 130 -0.41 16.38 0.35
N LEU A 131 -1.11 15.47 1.03
CA LEU A 131 -2.51 15.13 0.77
C LEU A 131 -3.46 15.87 1.72
N GLY A 132 -3.11 15.98 3.00
CA GLY A 132 -3.95 16.62 4.02
C GLY A 132 -3.55 16.33 5.46
N ASP A 133 -4.28 16.91 6.41
CA ASP A 133 -4.13 16.71 7.86
C ASP A 133 -5.34 15.94 8.38
N ARG A 134 -5.10 14.78 9.02
CA ARG A 134 -6.12 13.88 9.58
C ARG A 134 -7.18 13.46 8.56
N ILE A 135 -6.75 13.24 7.32
CA ILE A 135 -7.57 12.61 6.27
C ILE A 135 -7.66 11.10 6.48
N ALA A 136 -8.61 10.44 5.82
CA ALA A 136 -8.75 8.99 5.83
C ALA A 136 -8.42 8.40 4.44
N PRO A 137 -7.20 7.90 4.20
CA PRO A 137 -6.86 7.20 2.96
C PRO A 137 -7.81 6.05 2.64
N GLN A 138 -8.12 5.86 1.36
CA GLN A 138 -9.01 4.79 0.87
C GLN A 138 -8.28 3.86 -0.09
N THR A 139 -8.10 4.27 -1.35
CA THR A 139 -7.43 3.46 -2.39
C THR A 139 -6.31 4.25 -3.03
N THR A 140 -5.27 3.53 -3.45
CA THR A 140 -4.29 4.02 -4.42
C THR A 140 -4.40 3.15 -5.67
N GLU A 141 -4.54 3.79 -6.83
CA GLU A 141 -4.74 3.12 -8.11
C GLU A 141 -3.69 3.58 -9.12
N PHE A 142 -3.36 2.72 -10.07
CA PHE A 142 -2.56 3.08 -11.24
C PHE A 142 -3.37 2.85 -12.50
N ARG A 143 -3.65 3.92 -13.25
CA ARG A 143 -4.45 3.88 -14.48
C ARG A 143 -3.94 4.92 -15.46
N ASP A 144 -3.96 4.59 -16.75
CA ASP A 144 -3.59 5.51 -17.84
C ASP A 144 -2.21 6.18 -17.66
N GLY A 145 -1.27 5.48 -17.00
CA GLY A 145 0.07 5.99 -16.74
C GLY A 145 0.16 7.04 -15.63
N GLY A 146 -0.86 7.15 -14.77
CA GLY A 146 -0.82 8.00 -13.57
C GLY A 146 -1.38 7.30 -12.34
N ILE A 147 -0.98 7.82 -11.19
CA ILE A 147 -1.34 7.34 -9.86
C ILE A 147 -2.54 8.16 -9.38
N ILE A 148 -3.58 7.49 -8.90
CA ILE A 148 -4.77 8.13 -8.31
C ILE A 148 -4.79 7.78 -6.83
N VAL A 149 -4.79 8.78 -5.96
CA VAL A 149 -4.98 8.58 -4.52
C VAL A 149 -6.36 9.08 -4.13
N ASN A 150 -7.17 8.17 -3.60
CA ASN A 150 -8.50 8.47 -3.08
C ASN A 150 -8.48 8.49 -1.55
N TYR A 151 -9.09 9.50 -0.96
CA TYR A 151 -9.21 9.66 0.48
C TYR A 151 -10.49 10.40 0.85
N ALA A 152 -10.89 10.34 2.11
CA ALA A 152 -11.90 11.22 2.67
C ALA A 152 -11.24 12.35 3.46
N ASP A 153 -11.75 13.56 3.30
CA ASP A 153 -11.44 14.74 4.12
C ASP A 153 -12.71 15.16 4.90
N ARG A 154 -12.56 15.97 5.92
CA ARG A 154 -13.68 16.68 6.58
C ARG A 154 -14.21 17.79 5.65
N LYS A 155 -15.39 18.32 5.96
CA LYS A 155 -15.84 19.56 5.31
C LYS A 155 -14.97 20.74 5.76
N SER A 156 -14.87 21.76 4.92
CA SER A 156 -14.02 22.94 5.21
C SER A 156 -14.44 23.72 6.47
N ASP A 157 -15.70 23.60 6.89
CA ASP A 157 -16.27 24.25 8.07
C ASP A 157 -16.28 23.34 9.32
N GLU A 158 -15.84 22.09 9.19
CA GLU A 158 -15.78 21.14 10.29
C GLU A 158 -14.46 21.25 11.07
N PRO A 159 -14.48 21.02 12.40
CA PRO A 159 -13.25 20.95 13.18
C PRO A 159 -12.42 19.74 12.77
N PHE A 160 -11.12 19.75 13.03
CA PHE A 160 -10.24 18.62 12.75
C PHE A 160 -10.50 17.36 13.61
N SER A 161 -11.37 17.45 14.62
CA SER A 161 -11.87 16.28 15.35
C SER A 161 -13.05 15.59 14.67
N ALA A 162 -13.62 16.19 13.62
CA ALA A 162 -14.69 15.58 12.86
C ALA A 162 -14.15 14.38 12.05
N VAL A 163 -15.00 13.37 11.87
CA VAL A 163 -14.68 12.22 11.04
C VAL A 163 -14.68 12.65 9.56
N PRO A 164 -13.60 12.39 8.80
CA PRO A 164 -13.58 12.66 7.37
C PRO A 164 -14.73 11.98 6.62
N SER A 165 -15.40 12.71 5.74
CA SER A 165 -16.63 12.24 5.06
C SER A 165 -16.81 12.73 3.62
N VAL A 166 -15.97 13.66 3.17
CA VAL A 166 -15.98 14.20 1.80
C VAL A 166 -14.92 13.46 0.98
N GLY A 167 -15.35 12.72 -0.03
CA GLY A 167 -14.43 12.01 -0.93
C GLY A 167 -13.61 12.98 -1.79
N VAL A 168 -12.31 12.72 -1.88
CA VAL A 168 -11.34 13.47 -2.68
C VAL A 168 -10.51 12.47 -3.50
N SER A 169 -10.24 12.83 -4.75
CA SER A 169 -9.30 12.12 -5.62
C SER A 169 -8.21 13.10 -6.05
N LYS A 170 -6.95 12.73 -5.87
CA LYS A 170 -5.80 13.44 -6.41
C LYS A 170 -5.06 12.57 -7.42
N TYR A 171 -4.49 13.21 -8.43
CA TYR A 171 -3.85 12.55 -9.56
C TYR A 171 -2.38 12.92 -9.60
N PHE A 172 -1.53 11.94 -9.87
CA PHE A 172 -0.09 12.11 -9.85
C PHE A 172 0.57 11.40 -11.02
N LYS A 173 1.74 11.90 -11.40
CA LYS A 173 2.60 11.26 -12.40
C LYS A 173 4.05 11.38 -12.00
N VAL A 174 4.83 10.35 -12.30
CA VAL A 174 6.28 10.40 -12.18
C VAL A 174 6.86 10.98 -13.46
N VAL A 175 7.72 11.99 -13.33
CA VAL A 175 8.48 12.57 -14.44
C VAL A 175 9.95 12.54 -14.06
N GLY A 176 10.71 11.66 -14.69
CA GLY A 176 12.09 11.38 -14.28
C GLY A 176 12.11 10.73 -12.89
N SER A 177 12.69 11.43 -11.91
CA SER A 177 12.75 10.99 -10.50
C SER A 177 11.82 11.76 -9.58
N GLU A 178 10.93 12.59 -10.13
CA GLU A 178 10.03 13.45 -9.35
C GLU A 178 8.58 12.99 -9.48
N LEU A 179 7.84 13.07 -8.38
CA LEU A 179 6.40 12.90 -8.34
C LEU A 179 5.75 14.28 -8.49
N LEU A 180 4.80 14.40 -9.40
CA LEU A 180 4.07 15.65 -9.68
C LEU A 180 2.56 15.43 -9.49
N GLU A 181 1.89 16.38 -8.83
CA GLU A 181 0.42 16.45 -8.82
C GLU A 181 -0.08 17.05 -10.14
N ILE A 182 -1.08 16.41 -10.75
CA ILE A 182 -1.69 16.83 -12.02
C ILE A 182 -3.20 17.00 -11.85
N VAL A 183 -3.83 17.75 -12.75
CA VAL A 183 -5.28 18.07 -12.67
C VAL A 183 -6.16 16.86 -13.01
N ASN A 184 -5.69 16.02 -13.94
CA ASN A 184 -6.34 14.82 -14.42
C ASN A 184 -5.29 13.89 -15.08
N LEU A 185 -5.68 12.64 -15.35
CA LEU A 185 -4.89 11.68 -16.11
C LEU A 185 -4.86 12.00 -17.61
#